data_AF-A0A2N5XJB0-F1
#
_entry.id   AF-A0A2N5XJB0-F1
#
_cell.length_a   1.000
_cell.length_b   1.000
_cell.length_c   1.000
_cell.angle_alpha   90.00
_cell.angle_beta   90.00
_cell.angle_gamma   90.00
#
_symmetry.space_group_name_H-M   'P 1'
#
loop_
_entity.id
_entity.type
_entity.pdbx_description
1 polymer ?
#
loop_
_entity_poly.entity_id
_entity_poly.type
_entity_poly.pdbx_seq_one_letter_code
_entity_poly.pdbx_strand_id
1 'polypeptide(L)'
;MRADIRRLGDLLGETLVRQEGRELLDLVEKVRALTRTDGEAAAELLSNTDLETAAKLVRAFSTYFHLANVTEQVHRGRELRARRTAEGGLLARTADQLA
;
A
#
# COMPACT_ATOMS: atom_id res chain seq x y z
N MET A 1 -9.38 -0.46 -7.72
CA MET A 1 -8.60 0.08 -6.58
C MET A 1 -8.71 -0.77 -5.32
N ARG A 2 -9.82 -0.79 -4.56
CA ARG A 2 -9.89 -1.57 -3.29
C ARG A 2 -9.65 -3.08 -3.47
N ALA A 3 -10.18 -3.67 -4.54
CA ALA A 3 -9.96 -5.08 -4.86
C ALA A 3 -8.49 -5.37 -5.25
N ASP A 4 -7.85 -4.47 -6.01
CA ASP A 4 -6.44 -4.61 -6.42
C ASP A 4 -5.49 -4.53 -5.21
N ILE A 5 -5.73 -3.56 -4.31
CA ILE A 5 -4.96 -3.41 -3.07
C ILE A 5 -5.11 -4.66 -2.20
N ARG A 6 -6.34 -5.20 -2.07
CA ARG A 6 -6.57 -6.42 -1.29
C ARG A 6 -5.80 -7.60 -1.87
N ARG A 7 -5.94 -7.85 -3.18
CA ARG A 7 -5.25 -8.95 -3.87
C ARG A 7 -3.72 -8.86 -3.74
N LEU A 8 -3.15 -7.67 -3.91
CA LEU A 8 -1.71 -7.46 -3.73
C LEU A 8 -1.28 -7.62 -2.27
N GLY A 9 -2.13 -7.21 -1.33
CA GLY A 9 -1.92 -7.44 0.10
C GLY A 9 -1.90 -8.93 0.45
N ASP A 10 -2.85 -9.70 -0.10
CA ASP A 10 -2.93 -11.16 0.12
C ASP A 10 -1.67 -11.86 -0.41
N LEU A 11 -1.22 -11.51 -1.63
CA LEU A 11 0.00 -12.05 -2.23
C LEU A 11 1.27 -11.68 -1.42
N LEU A 12 1.32 -10.47 -0.86
CA LEU A 12 2.41 -10.07 0.02
C LEU A 12 2.37 -10.87 1.33
N GLY A 13 1.19 -11.08 1.92
CA GLY A 13 1.02 -11.93 3.09
C GLY A 13 1.52 -13.35 2.85
N GLU A 14 1.13 -13.97 1.73
CA GLU A 14 1.65 -15.28 1.33
C GLU A 14 3.18 -15.27 1.15
N THR A 15 3.74 -14.19 0.60
CA THR A 15 5.18 -14.05 0.40
C THR A 15 5.93 -13.93 1.72
N LEU A 16 5.39 -13.15 2.67
CA LEU A 16 5.95 -13.02 4.03
C LEU A 16 5.98 -14.39 4.72
N VAL A 17 4.88 -15.16 4.63
CA VAL A 17 4.81 -16.51 5.21
C VAL A 17 5.88 -17.42 4.61
N ARG A 18 6.10 -17.38 3.29
CA ARG A 18 7.11 -18.21 2.62
C ARG A 18 8.54 -17.81 2.95
N GLN A 19 8.82 -16.52 3.15
CA GLN A 19 10.20 -16.02 3.29
C GLN A 19 10.64 -15.88 4.75
N GLU A 20 9.75 -15.45 5.62
CA GLU A 20 10.06 -15.04 6.99
C GLU A 20 9.23 -15.81 8.03
N GLY A 21 8.29 -16.65 7.59
CA GLY A 21 7.44 -17.47 8.44
C GLY A 21 6.09 -16.83 8.78
N ARG A 22 5.18 -17.66 9.33
CA ARG A 22 3.82 -17.24 9.73
C ARG A 22 3.86 -16.21 10.87
N GLU A 23 4.77 -16.37 11.81
CA GLU A 23 4.89 -15.52 13.00
C GLU A 23 5.11 -14.05 12.65
N LEU A 24 5.89 -13.76 11.60
CA LEU A 24 6.08 -12.38 11.14
C LEU A 24 4.77 -11.78 10.62
N LEU A 25 3.99 -12.53 9.84
CA LEU A 25 2.70 -12.05 9.34
C LEU A 25 1.73 -11.79 10.49
N ASP A 26 1.64 -12.70 11.45
CA ASP A 26 0.77 -12.56 12.62
C ASP A 26 1.17 -11.31 13.43
N LEU A 27 2.47 -11.04 13.58
CA LEU A 27 2.96 -9.84 14.24
C LEU A 27 2.61 -8.56 13.45
N VAL A 28 2.75 -8.56 12.12
CA VAL A 28 2.32 -7.44 11.27
C VAL A 28 0.83 -7.15 11.46
N GLU A 29 -0.01 -8.19 11.47
CA GLU A 29 -1.45 -8.06 11.66
C GLU A 29 -1.80 -7.55 13.06
N LYS A 30 -1.11 -8.06 14.09
CA LYS A 30 -1.26 -7.59 15.47
C LYS A 30 -0.91 -6.11 15.60
N VAL A 31 0.23 -5.69 15.07
CA VAL A 31 0.64 -4.27 15.06
C VAL A 31 -0.40 -3.42 14.33
N ARG A 32 -0.88 -3.86 13.14
CA ARG A 32 -1.95 -3.15 12.40
C ARG A 32 -3.23 -2.98 13.20
N ALA A 33 -3.65 -4.03 13.90
CA ALA A 33 -4.85 -3.99 14.72
C ALA A 33 -4.67 -3.00 15.88
N LEU A 34 -3.57 -3.13 16.63
CA LEU A 34 -3.26 -2.26 17.77
C LEU A 34 -3.15 -0.80 17.35
N THR A 35 -2.45 -0.46 16.26
CA THR A 35 -2.35 0.94 15.80
C THR A 35 -3.73 1.58 15.52
N ARG A 36 -4.78 0.78 15.25
CA ARG A 36 -6.14 1.29 15.02
C ARG A 36 -6.97 1.40 16.30
N THR A 37 -6.66 0.64 17.35
CA THR A 37 -7.48 0.53 18.55
C THR A 37 -6.80 1.07 19.80
N ASP A 38 -5.49 0.88 19.91
CA ASP A 38 -4.67 1.21 21.07
C ASP A 38 -3.20 1.46 20.64
N GLY A 39 -2.87 2.73 20.44
CA GLY A 39 -1.55 3.16 20.01
C GLY A 39 -0.46 2.96 21.08
N GLU A 40 -0.81 3.04 22.37
CA GLU A 40 0.14 2.82 23.46
C GLU A 40 0.54 1.34 23.53
N ALA A 41 -0.43 0.43 23.43
CA ALA A 41 -0.14 -1.00 23.36
C ALA A 41 0.68 -1.38 22.11
N ALA A 42 0.45 -0.71 20.97
CA ALA A 42 1.30 -0.89 19.79
C ALA A 42 2.75 -0.44 20.04
N ALA A 43 2.94 0.71 20.71
CA ALA A 43 4.26 1.21 21.05
C ALA A 43 5.00 0.29 22.03
N GLU A 44 4.31 -0.22 23.06
CA GLU A 44 4.87 -1.17 24.02
C GLU A 44 5.27 -2.50 23.35
N LEU A 45 4.43 -3.02 22.46
CA LEU A 45 4.77 -4.22 21.68
C LEU A 45 6.05 -4.00 20.86
N LEU A 46 6.15 -2.86 20.18
CA LEU A 46 7.30 -2.52 19.34
C LEU A 46 8.56 -2.27 20.18
N SER A 47 8.46 -1.67 21.38
CA SER A 47 9.62 -1.47 22.26
C SER A 47 10.20 -2.77 22.81
N ASN A 48 9.38 -3.82 22.91
CA ASN A 48 9.81 -5.15 23.35
C ASN A 48 10.23 -6.07 22.19
N THR A 49 10.20 -5.58 20.94
CA THR A 49 10.60 -6.36 19.77
C THR A 49 12.10 -6.25 19.55
N ASP A 50 12.77 -7.38 19.27
CA ASP A 50 14.19 -7.38 18.95
C ASP A 50 14.49 -6.65 17.63
N LEU A 51 15.73 -6.20 17.46
CA LEU A 51 16.11 -5.37 16.32
C LEU A 51 15.94 -6.08 14.96
N GLU A 52 16.17 -7.39 14.91
CA GLU A 52 16.04 -8.16 13.66
C GLU A 52 14.57 -8.25 13.24
N THR A 53 13.69 -8.59 14.18
CA THR A 53 12.24 -8.62 13.95
C THR A 53 11.69 -7.23 13.64
N ALA A 54 12.17 -6.18 14.32
CA ALA A 54 11.78 -4.81 14.03
C ALA A 54 12.17 -4.40 12.59
N ALA A 55 13.37 -4.77 12.13
CA ALA A 55 13.77 -4.53 10.75
C ALA A 55 12.87 -5.27 9.74
N LYS A 56 12.49 -6.52 10.04
CA LYS A 56 11.53 -7.29 9.22
C LYS A 56 10.16 -6.62 9.16
N LEU A 57 9.64 -6.12 10.29
CA LEU A 57 8.39 -5.37 10.35
C LEU A 57 8.45 -4.11 9.48
N VAL A 58 9.50 -3.31 9.62
CA VAL A 58 9.69 -2.09 8.81
C VAL A 58 9.68 -2.42 7.31
N ARG A 59 10.37 -3.49 6.89
CA ARG A 59 10.36 -3.94 5.48
C ARG A 59 8.96 -4.35 5.03
N ALA A 60 8.24 -5.12 5.85
CA ALA A 60 6.88 -5.57 5.53
C ALA A 60 5.93 -4.37 5.34
N PHE A 61 5.89 -3.46 6.32
CA PHE A 61 5.05 -2.24 6.26
C PHE A 61 5.42 -1.34 5.09
N SER A 62 6.71 -1.15 4.84
CA SER A 62 7.19 -0.38 3.68
C SER A 62 6.68 -1.00 2.38
N THR A 63 6.77 -2.33 2.24
CA THR A 63 6.31 -3.03 1.03
C THR A 63 4.80 -2.90 0.83
N TYR A 64 3.99 -3.04 1.90
CA TYR A 64 2.55 -2.76 1.84
C TYR A 64 2.25 -1.34 1.36
N PHE A 65 2.99 -0.35 1.87
CA PHE A 65 2.80 1.05 1.47
C PHE A 65 3.16 1.27 0.00
N HIS A 66 4.25 0.67 -0.48
CA HIS A 66 4.64 0.76 -1.89
C HIS A 66 3.59 0.13 -2.81
N LEU A 67 3.00 -1.02 -2.42
CA LEU A 67 1.93 -1.64 -3.18
C LEU A 67 0.68 -0.74 -3.26
N ALA A 68 0.31 -0.10 -2.16
CA ALA A 68 -0.80 0.86 -2.15
C ALA A 68 -0.53 2.04 -3.11
N ASN A 69 0.68 2.62 -3.03
CA ASN A 69 1.09 3.75 -3.86
C ASN A 69 1.09 3.40 -5.36
N VAL A 70 1.70 2.27 -5.73
CA VAL A 70 1.73 1.82 -7.13
C VAL A 70 0.32 1.55 -7.64
N THR A 71 -0.54 0.96 -6.81
CA THR A 71 -1.94 0.70 -7.20
C THR A 71 -2.70 2.00 -7.45
N GLU A 72 -2.52 3.01 -6.60
CA GLU A 72 -3.09 4.35 -6.78
C GLU A 72 -2.55 5.01 -8.05
N GLN A 73 -1.24 4.96 -8.29
CA GLN A 73 -0.61 5.53 -9.49
C GLN A 73 -1.14 4.88 -10.78
N VAL A 74 -1.27 3.56 -10.80
CA VAL A 74 -1.85 2.83 -11.95
C VAL A 74 -3.30 3.25 -12.16
N HIS A 75 -4.08 3.37 -11.10
CA HIS A 75 -5.48 3.78 -11.20
C HIS A 75 -5.60 5.21 -11.73
N ARG A 76 -4.86 6.15 -11.15
CA ARG A 76 -4.79 7.54 -11.60
C ARG A 76 -4.35 7.65 -13.06
N GLY A 77 -3.38 6.84 -13.48
CA GLY A 77 -2.95 6.76 -14.88
C GLY A 77 -4.06 6.30 -15.83
N ARG A 78 -4.88 5.33 -15.41
CA ARG A 78 -6.06 4.89 -16.20
C ARG A 78 -7.12 5.98 -16.30
N GLU A 79 -7.40 6.68 -15.20
CA GLU A 79 -8.36 7.81 -15.21
C GLU A 79 -7.90 8.95 -16.12
N LEU A 80 -6.63 9.34 -16.04
CA LEU A 80 -6.06 10.38 -16.91
C LEU A 80 -6.14 10.00 -18.40
N ARG A 81 -5.89 8.73 -18.74
CA ARG A 81 -6.05 8.25 -20.12
C ARG A 81 -7.51 8.29 -20.56
N ALA A 82 -8.44 7.82 -19.73
CA ALA A 82 -9.87 7.85 -20.04
C ALA A 82 -10.38 9.28 -20.27
N ARG A 83 -9.99 10.24 -19.42
CA ARG A 83 -10.31 11.66 -19.59
C ARG A 83 -9.74 12.22 -20.90
N ARG A 84 -8.49 11.89 -21.23
CA ARG A 84 -7.87 12.32 -22.49
C ARG A 84 -8.60 11.77 -23.72
N THR A 85 -9.10 10.55 -23.66
CA THR A 85 -9.88 9.96 -24.76
C THR A 85 -11.25 10.63 -24.90
N ALA A 86 -11.91 10.98 -23.79
CA ALA A 86 -13.23 11.61 -23.81
C ALA A 86 -13.20 13.11 -24.14
N GLU A 87 -12.21 13.84 -23.62
CA GLU A 87 -12.16 15.32 -23.67
C GLU A 87 -11.07 15.85 -24.63
N GLY A 88 -10.29 14.97 -25.25
CA GLY A 88 -9.13 15.34 -26.06
C GLY A 88 -7.88 15.68 -25.23
N GLY A 89 -6.75 15.88 -25.92
CA GLY A 89 -5.50 16.31 -25.28
C GLY A 89 -5.63 17.72 -24.70
N LEU A 90 -4.82 18.04 -23.68
CA LEU A 90 -4.77 19.39 -23.09
C LEU A 90 -4.55 20.47 -24.17
N LEU A 91 -3.64 20.21 -25.10
CA LEU A 91 -3.34 21.11 -26.22
C LEU A 91 -4.52 21.28 -27.19
N ALA A 92 -5.28 20.20 -27.46
CA ALA A 92 -6.46 20.27 -28.32
C ALA A 92 -7.54 21.14 -27.68
N ARG A 93 -7.79 20.94 -26.38
CA ARG A 93 -8.76 21.76 -25.63
C ARG A 93 -8.37 23.23 -25.53
N THR A 94 -7.09 23.52 -25.32
CA THR A 94 -6.62 24.92 -25.31
C THR A 94 -6.74 25.56 -26.69
N ALA A 95 -6.50 24.81 -27.78
CA ALA A 95 -6.73 25.30 -29.13
C ALA A 95 -8.21 25.62 -29.38
N ASP A 96 -9.13 24.75 -28.95
CA ASP A 96 -10.57 24.96 -29.09
C ASP A 96 -11.10 26.16 -28.29
N GLN A 97 -10.43 26.52 -27.18
CA GLN A 97 -10.81 27.68 -26.35
C GLN A 97 -10.30 29.03 -26.88
N LEU A 98 -9.32 29.02 -27.79
CA LEU A 98 -8.72 30.21 -28.38
C LEU A 98 -9.27 30.53 -29.78
N ALA A 99 -10.08 29.63 -30.35
CA ALA A 99 -10.82 29.81 -31.60
C ALA A 99 -12.20 30.46 -31.34
#